data_AF-A0A7J4T6V7-F1
#
_entry.id   AF-A0A7J4T6V7-F1
#
_cell.length_a   1.000
_cell.length_b   1.000
_cell.length_c   1.000
_cell.angle_alpha   90.00
_cell.angle_beta   90.00
_cell.angle_gamma   90.00
#
_symmetry.space_group_name_H-M   'P 1'
#
loop_
_entity.id
_entity.type
_entity.pdbx_description
1 polymer ?
#
loop_
_entity_poly.entity_id
_entity_poly.type
_entity_poly.pdbx_seq_one_letter_code
_entity_poly.pdbx_strand_id
1 'polypeptide(L)'
;MANKEQIAKIIALRGTGHNLEEISKSVKLSTSAVAYQLKKLKDQTENLDTMDIFDSIKQKIGTYGERYNGIPSGTKYVVNNEGVWWNFPTTGEKLRTTNSEKLQKVFLSFRGPGRARITDRGEILAYYNPDDSSEDLDIEDDSSLDRSVSNWVVIGNIDSDLDGQFPIIPELTNDPLEYKPGEIWRGPMDGMRYSTNGKEIFRSHPRTSRWSVHRKDSGLDRKIWSLFMELKDYEGGRFYITERGAVITNVSPESIEIDFDPSSKLWVSMSNEERQFLFQRLERTNTIPVFLGKHDGGIPLQRGRSIHDELSSEQISKISSIFSKGGKNK
;
A
#
# COMPACT_ATOMS: atom_id res chain seq x y z
N MET A 1 2.90 -37.33 17.72
CA MET A 1 2.34 -36.60 16.56
C MET A 1 2.91 -35.19 16.54
N ALA A 2 3.12 -34.61 15.36
CA ALA A 2 3.59 -33.23 15.24
C ALA A 2 2.50 -32.25 15.70
N ASN A 3 2.88 -31.20 16.43
CA ASN A 3 1.96 -30.11 16.78
C ASN A 3 1.76 -29.14 15.59
N LYS A 4 0.83 -28.18 15.71
CA LYS A 4 0.50 -27.25 14.62
C LYS A 4 1.71 -26.44 14.12
N GLU A 5 2.56 -25.98 15.03
CA GLU A 5 3.79 -25.23 14.69
C GLU A 5 4.81 -26.11 13.96
N GLN A 6 4.98 -27.36 14.41
CA GLN A 6 5.85 -28.34 13.75
C GLN A 6 5.34 -28.69 12.36
N ILE A 7 4.02 -28.82 12.17
CA ILE A 7 3.40 -29.07 10.87
C ILE A 7 3.65 -27.88 9.93
N ALA A 8 3.41 -26.65 10.38
CA ALA A 8 3.67 -25.43 9.60
C ALA A 8 5.16 -25.34 9.18
N LYS A 9 6.08 -25.64 10.11
CA LYS A 9 7.51 -25.63 9.84
C LYS A 9 7.96 -26.75 8.90
N ILE A 10 7.37 -27.94 8.98
CA ILE A 10 7.58 -29.03 8.01
C ILE A 10 7.19 -28.59 6.60
N ILE A 11 6.03 -27.95 6.44
CA ILE A 11 5.51 -27.48 5.16
C ILE A 11 6.41 -26.38 4.57
N ALA A 12 6.74 -25.36 5.37
CA ALA A 12 7.56 -24.23 4.92
C ALA A 12 8.95 -24.69 4.45
N LEU A 13 9.60 -25.57 5.21
CA LEU A 13 10.91 -26.09 4.84
C LEU A 13 10.84 -27.01 3.61
N ARG A 14 9.78 -27.81 3.48
CA ARG A 14 9.59 -28.65 2.30
C ARG A 14 9.30 -27.82 1.04
N GLY A 15 8.49 -26.76 1.16
CA GLY A 15 8.16 -25.83 0.07
C GLY A 15 9.36 -25.00 -0.41
N THR A 16 10.38 -24.82 0.45
CA THR A 16 11.65 -24.15 0.12
C THR A 16 12.74 -25.12 -0.36
N GLY A 17 12.40 -26.39 -0.61
CA GLY A 17 13.31 -27.36 -1.23
C GLY A 17 14.19 -28.15 -0.26
N HIS A 18 14.03 -27.99 1.06
CA HIS A 18 14.81 -28.75 2.04
C HIS A 18 14.49 -30.25 1.99
N ASN A 19 15.51 -31.07 2.25
CA ASN A 19 15.37 -32.52 2.30
C ASN A 19 14.79 -32.97 3.67
N LEU A 20 14.35 -34.23 3.75
CA LEU A 20 13.66 -34.74 4.96
C LEU A 20 14.55 -34.72 6.21
N GLU A 21 15.87 -34.87 6.06
CA GLU A 21 16.85 -34.91 7.15
C GLU A 21 17.06 -33.51 7.74
N GLU A 22 17.14 -32.49 6.89
CA GLU A 22 17.19 -31.08 7.29
C GLU A 22 15.92 -30.66 8.03
N ILE A 23 14.76 -31.05 7.50
CA ILE A 23 13.46 -30.76 8.12
C ILE A 23 13.37 -31.44 9.49
N SER A 24 13.72 -32.73 9.56
CA SER A 24 13.74 -33.53 10.78
C SER A 24 14.55 -32.87 11.91
N LYS A 25 15.77 -32.41 11.59
CA LYS A 25 16.61 -31.66 12.52
C LYS A 25 15.95 -30.36 12.99
N SER A 26 15.34 -29.60 12.07
CA SER A 26 14.78 -28.28 12.34
C SER A 26 13.50 -28.31 13.18
N VAL A 27 12.68 -29.36 13.06
CA VAL A 27 11.40 -29.50 13.77
C VAL A 27 11.47 -30.45 14.98
N LYS A 28 12.65 -31.01 15.25
CA LYS A 28 12.92 -31.96 16.34
C LYS A 28 12.00 -33.19 16.30
N LEU A 29 11.79 -33.75 15.10
CA LEU A 29 11.02 -34.97 14.88
C LEU A 29 11.88 -35.97 14.08
N SER A 30 11.56 -37.26 14.13
CA SER A 30 12.23 -38.24 13.25
C SER A 30 11.88 -37.98 11.78
N THR A 31 12.78 -38.34 10.87
CA THR A 31 12.55 -38.31 9.41
C THR A 31 11.30 -39.07 9.00
N SER A 32 11.03 -40.21 9.64
CA SER A 32 9.80 -40.99 9.44
C SER A 32 8.54 -40.26 9.88
N ALA A 33 8.59 -39.51 10.98
CA ALA A 33 7.46 -38.70 11.44
C ALA A 33 7.19 -37.53 10.50
N VAL A 34 8.24 -36.88 9.97
CA VAL A 34 8.12 -35.82 8.96
C VAL A 34 7.50 -36.36 7.67
N ALA A 35 7.99 -37.50 7.17
CA ALA A 35 7.45 -38.14 5.97
C ALA A 35 5.97 -38.52 6.13
N TYR A 36 5.59 -39.03 7.30
CA TYR A 36 4.20 -39.35 7.61
C TYR A 36 3.30 -38.10 7.62
N GLN A 37 3.75 -36.98 8.20
CA GLN A 37 2.98 -35.72 8.18
C GLN A 37 2.82 -35.20 6.75
N LEU A 38 3.88 -35.21 5.93
CA LEU A 38 3.80 -34.78 4.53
C LEU A 38 2.85 -35.64 3.70
N LYS A 39 2.85 -36.96 3.90
CA LYS A 39 1.90 -37.87 3.25
C LYS A 39 0.46 -37.57 3.67
N LYS A 40 0.22 -37.42 4.98
CA LYS A 40 -1.10 -37.09 5.51
C LYS A 40 -1.65 -35.76 4.95
N LEU A 41 -0.80 -34.74 4.82
CA LEU A 41 -1.16 -33.45 4.24
C LEU A 41 -1.50 -33.56 2.75
N LYS A 42 -0.77 -34.38 2.00
CA LYS A 42 -1.06 -34.69 0.59
C LYS A 42 -2.43 -35.37 0.43
N ASP A 43 -2.70 -36.40 1.24
CA ASP A 43 -3.96 -37.15 1.19
C ASP A 43 -5.18 -36.27 1.57
N GLN A 44 -4.95 -35.23 2.38
CA GLN A 44 -5.96 -34.23 2.74
C GLN A 44 -6.20 -33.17 1.66
N THR A 45 -5.25 -32.93 0.76
CA THR A 45 -5.36 -31.91 -0.29
C THR A 45 -5.99 -32.42 -1.58
N GLU A 46 -6.03 -33.74 -1.81
CA GLU A 46 -6.64 -34.35 -3.00
C GLU A 46 -8.20 -34.36 -2.97
N ASN A 47 -8.85 -33.84 -1.91
CA ASN A 47 -10.29 -33.97 -1.67
C ASN A 47 -11.09 -32.66 -1.50
N LEU A 48 -10.57 -31.49 -1.91
CA LEU A 48 -11.14 -30.20 -1.48
C LEU A 48 -11.69 -29.32 -2.63
N ASP A 49 -12.89 -28.77 -2.42
CA ASP A 49 -13.70 -27.95 -3.34
C ASP A 49 -13.52 -26.44 -3.03
N THR A 50 -13.85 -25.56 -3.97
CA THR A 50 -13.46 -24.11 -4.04
C THR A 50 -13.59 -23.23 -2.78
N MET A 51 -14.34 -23.60 -1.73
CA MET A 51 -14.31 -22.92 -0.41
C MET A 51 -13.01 -23.20 0.39
N ASP A 52 -12.25 -24.24 0.05
CA ASP A 52 -11.01 -24.65 0.71
C ASP A 52 -9.74 -23.92 0.25
N ILE A 53 -9.83 -23.06 -0.77
CA ILE A 53 -8.67 -22.27 -1.22
C ILE A 53 -8.21 -21.33 -0.10
N PHE A 54 -9.14 -20.80 0.71
CA PHE A 54 -8.82 -19.93 1.85
C PHE A 54 -8.26 -20.68 3.05
N ASP A 55 -8.72 -21.90 3.30
CA ASP A 55 -8.16 -22.76 4.33
C ASP A 55 -6.80 -23.34 3.90
N SER A 56 -6.59 -23.57 2.61
CA SER A 56 -5.29 -23.87 2.00
C SER A 56 -4.31 -22.68 2.10
N ILE A 57 -4.77 -21.44 1.90
CA ILE A 57 -4.00 -20.21 2.16
C ILE A 57 -3.64 -20.11 3.65
N LYS A 58 -4.59 -20.27 4.57
CA LYS A 58 -4.30 -20.26 6.02
C LYS A 58 -3.39 -21.41 6.46
N GLN A 59 -3.53 -22.59 5.85
CA GLN A 59 -2.68 -23.77 6.13
C GLN A 59 -1.28 -23.67 5.51
N LYS A 60 -1.14 -23.06 4.33
CA LYS A 60 0.16 -22.83 3.67
C LYS A 60 0.92 -21.65 4.25
N ILE A 61 0.23 -20.59 4.68
CA ILE A 61 0.82 -19.28 4.95
C ILE A 61 0.95 -19.00 6.46
N GLY A 62 0.34 -19.79 7.34
CA GLY A 62 0.35 -19.48 8.78
C GLY A 62 -0.30 -18.12 9.03
N THR A 63 0.12 -17.38 10.05
CA THR A 63 -0.44 -16.06 10.47
C THR A 63 -0.41 -14.94 9.41
N TYR A 64 0.12 -15.18 8.20
CA TYR A 64 0.10 -14.21 7.10
C TYR A 64 -0.98 -14.59 6.07
N GLY A 65 -1.60 -13.62 5.42
CA GLY A 65 -2.56 -13.91 4.34
C GLY A 65 -4.01 -13.47 4.57
N GLU A 66 -4.25 -12.43 5.37
CA GLU A 66 -5.51 -11.70 5.22
C GLU A 66 -5.48 -10.95 3.88
N ARG A 67 -6.51 -11.17 3.05
CA ARG A 67 -6.71 -10.35 1.85
C ARG A 67 -6.82 -8.91 2.30
N TYR A 68 -6.05 -8.05 1.64
CA TYR A 68 -6.09 -6.63 1.95
C TYR A 68 -7.47 -6.07 1.60
N ASN A 69 -8.22 -5.68 2.63
CA ASN A 69 -9.54 -5.09 2.47
C ASN A 69 -9.42 -3.57 2.38
N GLY A 70 -9.06 -3.09 1.19
CA GLY A 70 -8.88 -1.67 0.92
C GLY A 70 -8.44 -1.41 -0.51
N ILE A 71 -8.13 -0.15 -0.81
CA ILE A 71 -7.58 0.22 -2.12
C ILE A 71 -6.08 -0.09 -2.10
N PRO A 72 -5.60 -1.07 -2.89
CA PRO A 72 -4.21 -1.53 -2.81
C PRO A 72 -3.31 -0.51 -3.49
N SER A 73 -2.93 0.54 -2.78
CA SER A 73 -1.92 1.49 -3.21
C SER A 73 -1.00 1.82 -2.03
N GLY A 74 0.08 2.52 -2.31
CA GLY A 74 1.19 2.68 -1.38
C GLY A 74 2.47 2.61 -2.18
N THR A 75 3.56 2.88 -1.49
CA THR A 75 4.88 3.04 -2.11
C THR A 75 5.31 1.72 -2.70
N LYS A 76 5.68 1.78 -3.99
CA LYS A 76 5.91 0.61 -4.83
C LYS A 76 7.40 0.23 -4.78
N TYR A 77 7.68 -1.05 -4.56
CA TYR A 77 9.03 -1.59 -4.59
C TYR A 77 9.08 -2.87 -5.43
N VAL A 78 10.27 -3.15 -5.97
CA VAL A 78 10.64 -4.43 -6.56
C VAL A 78 11.61 -5.12 -5.61
N VAL A 79 11.36 -6.39 -5.31
CA VAL A 79 12.12 -7.19 -4.37
C VAL A 79 12.66 -8.43 -5.07
N ASN A 80 13.94 -8.73 -4.91
CA ASN A 80 14.54 -9.98 -5.39
C ASN A 80 15.69 -10.41 -4.46
N ASN A 81 16.46 -11.44 -4.82
CA ASN A 81 17.57 -11.95 -3.99
C ASN A 81 18.76 -10.98 -3.85
N GLU A 82 18.93 -10.04 -4.77
CA GLU A 82 20.02 -9.05 -4.77
C GLU A 82 19.68 -7.81 -3.91
N GLY A 83 18.40 -7.60 -3.54
CA GLY A 83 17.97 -6.45 -2.76
C GLY A 83 16.53 -5.99 -2.99
N VAL A 84 16.32 -4.70 -2.78
CA VAL A 84 15.05 -3.98 -3.00
C VAL A 84 15.34 -2.73 -3.83
N TRP A 85 14.46 -2.43 -4.77
CA TRP A 85 14.55 -1.26 -5.63
C TRP A 85 13.23 -0.51 -5.67
N TRP A 86 13.34 0.80 -5.78
CA TRP A 86 12.27 1.64 -6.25
C TRP A 86 12.39 1.79 -7.77
N ASN A 87 11.28 1.68 -8.48
CA ASN A 87 11.25 1.81 -9.94
C ASN A 87 10.69 3.17 -10.31
N PHE A 88 11.46 3.96 -11.07
CA PHE A 88 10.99 5.22 -11.62
C PHE A 88 9.76 4.96 -12.51
N PRO A 89 8.59 5.53 -12.18
CA PRO A 89 7.37 5.30 -12.95
C PRO A 89 7.44 5.80 -14.40
N THR A 90 8.46 6.58 -14.75
CA THR A 90 8.61 7.26 -16.04
C THR A 90 9.70 6.65 -16.91
N THR A 91 10.85 6.32 -16.33
CA THR A 91 12.03 5.84 -17.06
C THR A 91 12.22 4.33 -16.96
N GLY A 92 11.53 3.67 -16.01
CA GLY A 92 11.78 2.27 -15.66
C GLY A 92 13.15 2.03 -15.03
N GLU A 93 13.89 3.11 -14.72
CA GLU A 93 15.14 3.04 -13.98
C GLU A 93 14.90 2.57 -12.55
N LYS A 94 15.83 1.79 -12.01
CA LYS A 94 15.70 1.19 -10.69
C LYS A 94 16.73 1.78 -9.75
N LEU A 95 16.26 2.51 -8.74
CA LEU A 95 17.11 2.97 -7.64
C LEU A 95 17.14 1.93 -6.55
N ARG A 96 18.34 1.55 -6.12
CA ARG A 96 18.50 0.56 -5.05
C ARG A 96 18.20 1.23 -3.72
N THR A 97 17.40 0.57 -2.88
CA THR A 97 17.12 1.08 -1.55
C THR A 97 18.16 0.60 -0.53
N THR A 98 18.34 1.37 0.53
CA THR A 98 19.06 0.96 1.75
C THR A 98 18.06 0.67 2.88
N ASN A 99 18.53 0.00 3.95
CA ASN A 99 17.71 -0.42 5.10
C ASN A 99 16.50 -1.30 4.73
N SER A 100 16.62 -2.07 3.66
CA SER A 100 15.53 -2.82 3.05
C SER A 100 15.63 -4.34 3.24
N GLU A 101 16.63 -4.83 3.96
CA GLU A 101 16.90 -6.25 4.21
C GLU A 101 15.69 -6.96 4.82
N LYS A 102 14.96 -6.21 5.64
CA LYS A 102 13.77 -6.65 6.35
C LYS A 102 12.58 -6.84 5.43
N LEU A 103 12.28 -5.84 4.59
CA LEU A 103 11.28 -5.95 3.54
C LEU A 103 11.63 -7.11 2.61
N GLN A 104 12.90 -7.20 2.21
CA GLN A 104 13.42 -8.27 1.37
C GLN A 104 13.15 -9.64 1.99
N LYS A 105 13.53 -9.83 3.25
CA LYS A 105 13.34 -11.09 3.97
C LYS A 105 11.87 -11.48 4.10
N VAL A 106 11.00 -10.55 4.51
CA VAL A 106 9.56 -10.81 4.66
C VAL A 106 8.95 -11.20 3.33
N PHE A 107 9.20 -10.40 2.29
CA PHE A 107 8.65 -10.66 0.96
C PHE A 107 9.17 -11.98 0.38
N LEU A 108 10.48 -12.23 0.45
CA LEU A 108 11.07 -13.46 -0.08
C LEU A 108 10.69 -14.71 0.74
N SER A 109 10.36 -14.56 2.02
CA SER A 109 9.82 -15.65 2.82
C SER A 109 8.38 -16.00 2.45
N PHE A 110 7.65 -15.03 1.89
CA PHE A 110 6.28 -15.21 1.41
C PHE A 110 6.24 -15.79 -0.01
N ARG A 111 7.03 -15.26 -0.95
CA ARG A 111 7.13 -15.75 -2.34
C ARG A 111 8.50 -15.46 -2.97
N GLY A 112 8.74 -15.95 -4.19
CA GLY A 112 9.93 -15.57 -4.96
C GLY A 112 10.00 -14.07 -5.31
N PRO A 113 11.02 -13.63 -6.08
CA PRO A 113 11.13 -12.25 -6.54
C PRO A 113 9.83 -11.69 -7.11
N GLY A 114 9.56 -10.41 -6.85
CA GLY A 114 8.33 -9.77 -7.28
C GLY A 114 8.14 -8.38 -6.70
N ARG A 115 6.91 -7.87 -6.75
CA ARG A 115 6.58 -6.50 -6.36
C ARG A 115 5.90 -6.41 -5.00
N ALA A 116 6.39 -5.49 -4.18
CA ALA A 116 5.83 -5.16 -2.87
C ALA A 116 5.21 -3.75 -2.88
N ARG A 117 4.19 -3.53 -2.07
CA ARG A 117 3.71 -2.19 -1.73
C ARG A 117 3.76 -1.99 -0.22
N ILE A 118 4.12 -0.80 0.23
CA ILE A 118 3.98 -0.42 1.64
C ILE A 118 2.92 0.67 1.75
N THR A 119 1.89 0.43 2.55
CA THR A 119 0.82 1.41 2.77
C THR A 119 1.29 2.56 3.66
N ASP A 120 0.53 3.64 3.70
CA ASP A 120 0.70 4.76 4.66
C ASP A 120 0.44 4.36 6.13
N ARG A 121 0.05 3.10 6.36
CA ARG A 121 -0.11 2.47 7.69
C ARG A 121 1.00 1.47 8.00
N GLY A 122 2.01 1.36 7.14
CA GLY A 122 3.12 0.42 7.31
C GLY A 122 2.79 -1.03 6.97
N GLU A 123 1.63 -1.32 6.39
CA GLU A 123 1.28 -2.68 5.95
C GLU A 123 2.06 -3.03 4.69
N ILE A 124 2.68 -4.21 4.69
CA ILE A 124 3.42 -4.74 3.55
C ILE A 124 2.47 -5.61 2.75
N LEU A 125 2.21 -5.19 1.51
CA LEU A 125 1.34 -5.89 0.58
C LEU A 125 2.16 -6.62 -0.47
N ALA A 126 1.78 -7.88 -0.73
CA ALA A 126 2.26 -8.65 -1.86
C ALA A 126 1.09 -9.10 -2.72
N TYR A 127 1.30 -9.15 -4.03
CA TYR A 127 0.34 -9.78 -4.93
C TYR A 127 0.49 -11.30 -4.88
N TYR A 128 -0.63 -12.01 -4.87
CA TYR A 128 -0.67 -13.47 -4.91
C TYR A 128 -1.86 -13.97 -5.72
N ASN A 129 -1.58 -14.63 -6.84
CA ASN A 129 -2.60 -15.37 -7.58
C ASN A 129 -2.60 -16.84 -7.12
N PRO A 130 -3.73 -17.37 -6.62
CA PRO A 130 -3.84 -18.78 -6.23
C PRO A 130 -3.68 -19.76 -7.40
N ASP A 131 -4.04 -19.35 -8.62
CA ASP A 131 -3.97 -20.19 -9.82
C ASP A 131 -2.55 -20.20 -10.43
N ASP A 132 -1.77 -19.15 -10.17
CA ASP A 132 -0.36 -19.05 -10.55
C ASP A 132 0.42 -18.26 -9.49
N SER A 133 1.05 -18.97 -8.55
CA SER A 133 1.84 -18.35 -7.48
C SER A 133 3.09 -17.61 -7.96
N SER A 134 3.49 -17.80 -9.22
CA SER A 134 4.61 -17.09 -9.85
C SER A 134 4.17 -15.81 -10.57
N GLU A 135 2.86 -15.66 -10.86
CA GLU A 135 2.32 -14.46 -11.48
C GLU A 135 2.63 -13.23 -10.62
N ASP A 136 3.12 -12.17 -11.27
CA ASP A 136 3.32 -10.85 -10.69
C ASP A 136 2.59 -9.83 -11.56
N LEU A 137 2.01 -8.79 -10.96
CA LEU A 137 1.26 -7.77 -11.70
C LEU A 137 2.22 -6.82 -12.41
N ASP A 138 1.94 -6.50 -13.67
CA ASP A 138 2.68 -5.41 -14.30
C ASP A 138 2.32 -4.03 -13.70
N ILE A 139 3.26 -3.09 -13.64
CA ILE A 139 3.20 -1.83 -12.87
C ILE A 139 2.55 -0.76 -13.74
N GLU A 140 2.62 -0.96 -15.05
CA GLU A 140 2.03 -0.14 -16.08
C GLU A 140 0.66 -0.66 -16.52
N ASP A 141 0.29 -1.88 -16.13
CA ASP A 141 -1.01 -2.47 -16.46
C ASP A 141 -2.07 -2.10 -15.42
N ASP A 142 -2.37 -0.80 -15.34
CA ASP A 142 -3.57 -0.27 -14.65
C ASP A 142 -4.88 -0.70 -15.37
N SER A 143 -4.80 -1.43 -16.50
CA SER A 143 -5.96 -1.78 -17.33
C SER A 143 -6.75 -2.98 -16.82
N SER A 144 -6.19 -3.82 -15.94
CA SER A 144 -6.93 -4.90 -15.28
C SER A 144 -7.37 -4.51 -13.86
N LEU A 145 -8.26 -3.53 -13.78
CA LEU A 145 -8.92 -3.09 -12.53
C LEU A 145 -9.54 -4.24 -11.72
N ASP A 146 -9.90 -5.35 -12.37
CA ASP A 146 -10.44 -6.52 -11.68
C ASP A 146 -9.38 -7.46 -11.10
N ARG A 147 -8.24 -7.68 -11.77
CA ARG A 147 -7.17 -8.58 -11.24
C ARG A 147 -6.33 -7.88 -10.17
N SER A 148 -6.08 -6.59 -10.34
CA SER A 148 -5.27 -5.77 -9.44
C SER A 148 -5.91 -5.49 -8.07
N VAL A 149 -7.17 -5.86 -7.85
CA VAL A 149 -7.90 -5.54 -6.60
C VAL A 149 -8.21 -6.78 -5.75
N SER A 150 -8.20 -8.00 -6.31
CA SER A 150 -8.63 -9.21 -5.57
C SER A 150 -7.54 -9.99 -4.82
N ASN A 151 -6.27 -9.71 -5.11
CA ASN A 151 -5.19 -10.67 -4.84
C ASN A 151 -4.02 -10.05 -4.05
N TRP A 152 -4.19 -8.83 -3.53
CA TRP A 152 -3.24 -8.28 -2.57
C TRP A 152 -3.48 -8.89 -1.19
N VAL A 153 -2.40 -9.36 -0.59
CA VAL A 153 -2.40 -9.92 0.77
C VAL A 153 -1.48 -9.10 1.65
N VAL A 154 -1.90 -8.92 2.90
CA VAL A 154 -1.03 -8.35 3.93
C VAL A 154 -0.08 -9.46 4.39
N ILE A 155 1.21 -9.25 4.18
CA ILE A 155 2.28 -10.22 4.53
C ILE A 155 3.10 -9.78 5.74
N GLY A 156 2.76 -8.64 6.33
CA GLY A 156 3.31 -8.15 7.57
C GLY A 156 3.05 -6.66 7.75
N ASN A 157 3.40 -6.15 8.92
CA ASN A 157 3.47 -4.72 9.19
C ASN A 157 4.87 -4.35 9.69
N ILE A 158 5.38 -3.20 9.24
CA ILE A 158 6.74 -2.77 9.55
C ILE A 158 6.98 -2.42 11.02
N ASP A 159 5.92 -2.09 11.76
CA ASP A 159 5.96 -1.70 13.18
C ASP A 159 5.79 -2.89 14.13
N SER A 160 4.99 -3.90 13.75
CA SER A 160 4.63 -5.01 14.67
C SER A 160 5.46 -6.27 14.48
N ASP A 161 5.79 -6.62 13.23
CA ASP A 161 6.27 -7.98 12.92
C ASP A 161 7.80 -8.03 12.80
N LEU A 162 8.46 -6.95 13.20
CA LEU A 162 9.53 -6.45 12.37
C LEU A 162 10.41 -5.45 13.18
N ASP A 163 11.62 -5.84 13.59
CA ASP A 163 12.69 -4.94 14.07
C ASP A 163 13.43 -4.30 12.87
N GLY A 164 13.27 -3.00 12.63
CA GLY A 164 14.01 -2.27 11.57
C GLY A 164 13.22 -1.17 10.85
N GLN A 165 13.87 -0.45 9.95
CA GLN A 165 13.39 0.80 9.35
C GLN A 165 12.71 0.61 7.97
N PHE A 166 12.02 1.65 7.49
CA PHE A 166 11.52 1.73 6.12
C PHE A 166 12.67 1.81 5.10
N PRO A 167 12.49 1.30 3.86
CA PRO A 167 13.46 1.49 2.80
C PRO A 167 13.75 2.96 2.53
N ILE A 168 15.03 3.29 2.35
CA ILE A 168 15.50 4.63 2.01
C ILE A 168 16.04 4.60 0.58
N ILE A 169 15.82 5.67 -0.18
CA ILE A 169 16.38 5.85 -1.53
C ILE A 169 17.46 6.92 -1.41
N PRO A 170 18.76 6.55 -1.31
CA PRO A 170 19.82 7.52 -1.06
C PRO A 170 19.91 8.64 -2.10
N GLU A 171 19.55 8.33 -3.34
CA GLU A 171 19.62 9.26 -4.47
C GLU A 171 18.48 10.30 -4.47
N LEU A 172 17.35 9.99 -3.81
CA LEU A 172 16.17 10.85 -3.73
C LEU A 172 15.67 10.90 -2.29
N THR A 173 15.98 12.00 -1.58
CA THR A 173 15.59 12.16 -0.17
C THR A 173 14.09 11.91 0.02
N ASN A 174 13.77 10.83 0.72
CA ASN A 174 12.40 10.45 1.06
C ASN A 174 12.11 10.56 2.57
N ASP A 175 12.99 11.20 3.34
CA ASP A 175 12.79 11.42 4.77
C ASP A 175 12.00 12.71 5.04
N PRO A 176 10.78 12.65 5.60
CA PRO A 176 10.01 13.84 5.94
C PRO A 176 10.68 14.77 6.95
N LEU A 177 11.67 14.29 7.72
CA LEU A 177 12.39 15.11 8.71
C LEU A 177 13.36 16.09 8.07
N GLU A 178 13.73 15.88 6.80
CA GLU A 178 14.63 16.78 6.06
C GLU A 178 13.91 17.99 5.47
N TYR A 179 12.58 18.06 5.58
CA TYR A 179 11.76 19.10 4.97
C TYR A 179 11.00 19.94 5.97
N LYS A 180 10.84 21.22 5.65
CA LYS A 180 9.85 22.09 6.28
C LYS A 180 8.57 22.13 5.44
N PRO A 181 7.39 22.24 6.07
CA PRO A 181 6.15 22.47 5.33
C PRO A 181 6.26 23.66 4.37
N GLY A 182 5.89 23.45 3.11
CA GLY A 182 5.98 24.41 2.01
C GLY A 182 7.20 24.22 1.11
N GLU A 183 8.19 23.41 1.52
CA GLU A 183 9.37 23.13 0.68
C GLU A 183 9.06 22.12 -0.43
N ILE A 184 9.83 22.20 -1.53
CA ILE A 184 9.76 21.22 -2.61
C ILE A 184 10.14 19.84 -2.08
N TRP A 185 9.26 18.88 -2.25
CA TRP A 185 9.54 17.48 -1.99
C TRP A 185 10.40 16.90 -3.10
N ARG A 186 11.56 16.34 -2.76
CA ARG A 186 12.54 15.85 -3.75
C ARG A 186 12.54 14.33 -3.90
N GLY A 187 11.84 13.64 -3.02
CA GLY A 187 11.68 12.19 -3.04
C GLY A 187 10.56 11.68 -3.95
N PRO A 188 10.36 10.36 -4.00
CA PRO A 188 9.19 9.76 -4.66
C PRO A 188 7.86 10.16 -4.01
N MET A 189 6.80 10.14 -4.81
CA MET A 189 5.43 10.44 -4.37
C MET A 189 4.48 9.23 -4.42
N ASP A 190 5.04 8.02 -4.44
CA ASP A 190 4.28 6.79 -4.73
C ASP A 190 3.41 6.29 -3.57
N GLY A 191 3.14 7.15 -2.59
CA GLY A 191 2.30 6.86 -1.44
C GLY A 191 0.80 6.71 -1.74
N MET A 192 0.03 6.62 -0.67
CA MET A 192 -1.41 6.52 -0.68
C MET A 192 -2.05 7.82 -1.19
N ARG A 193 -2.76 7.75 -2.33
CA ARG A 193 -3.40 8.91 -2.97
C ARG A 193 -4.79 9.20 -2.38
N TYR A 194 -4.98 10.43 -1.95
CA TYR A 194 -6.25 11.00 -1.46
C TYR A 194 -6.76 12.11 -2.38
N SER A 195 -8.06 12.34 -2.36
CA SER A 195 -8.72 13.45 -3.04
C SER A 195 -9.62 14.21 -2.09
N THR A 196 -9.85 15.49 -2.36
CA THR A 196 -10.73 16.33 -1.55
C THR A 196 -11.42 17.42 -2.37
N ASN A 197 -12.61 17.81 -1.91
CA ASN A 197 -13.40 18.94 -2.36
C ASN A 197 -13.39 20.11 -1.34
N GLY A 198 -12.42 20.14 -0.43
CA GLY A 198 -12.30 21.13 0.65
C GLY A 198 -13.17 20.87 1.89
N LYS A 199 -14.11 19.93 1.84
CA LYS A 199 -14.95 19.54 3.00
C LYS A 199 -14.72 18.10 3.44
N GLU A 200 -14.56 17.22 2.47
CA GLU A 200 -14.39 15.78 2.68
C GLU A 200 -13.09 15.32 2.05
N ILE A 201 -12.47 14.32 2.68
CA ILE A 201 -11.35 13.58 2.11
C ILE A 201 -11.90 12.24 1.64
N PHE A 202 -11.56 11.83 0.43
CA PHE A 202 -12.12 10.65 -0.18
C PHE A 202 -11.17 9.93 -1.12
N ARG A 203 -11.52 8.68 -1.40
CA ARG A 203 -10.86 7.83 -2.39
C ARG A 203 -11.89 7.00 -3.15
N SER A 204 -11.67 6.85 -4.45
CA SER A 204 -12.47 5.94 -5.27
C SER A 204 -11.99 4.50 -5.06
N HIS A 205 -12.92 3.61 -4.72
CA HIS A 205 -12.64 2.19 -4.65
C HIS A 205 -13.06 1.53 -5.97
N PRO A 206 -12.25 0.66 -6.59
CA PRO A 206 -12.59 0.06 -7.89
C PRO A 206 -13.90 -0.74 -7.89
N ARG A 207 -14.20 -1.42 -6.78
CA ARG A 207 -15.36 -2.31 -6.63
C ARG A 207 -16.50 -1.79 -5.74
N THR A 208 -16.30 -0.67 -5.05
CA THR A 208 -17.29 -0.17 -4.09
C THR A 208 -17.52 1.31 -4.30
N SER A 209 -18.57 1.83 -3.66
CA SER A 209 -18.80 3.26 -3.56
C SER A 209 -17.54 3.98 -3.06
N ARG A 210 -17.43 5.28 -3.35
CA ARG A 210 -16.36 6.13 -2.83
C ARG A 210 -16.26 6.00 -1.31
N TRP A 211 -15.05 5.83 -0.79
CA TRP A 211 -14.82 5.90 0.64
C TRP A 211 -14.48 7.34 1.00
N SER A 212 -15.12 7.88 2.04
CA SER A 212 -14.94 9.26 2.45
C SER A 212 -14.94 9.41 3.96
N VAL A 213 -14.43 10.55 4.40
CA VAL A 213 -14.52 11.03 5.77
C VAL A 213 -14.63 12.55 5.71
N HIS A 214 -15.39 13.14 6.62
CA HIS A 214 -15.41 14.58 6.75
C HIS A 214 -14.05 15.07 7.27
N ARG A 215 -13.56 16.22 6.78
CA ARG A 215 -12.21 16.69 7.10
C ARG A 215 -11.93 16.74 8.60
N LYS A 216 -12.90 17.20 9.40
CA LYS A 216 -12.76 17.31 10.86
C LYS A 216 -12.50 15.97 11.55
N ASP A 217 -12.93 14.87 10.95
CA ASP A 217 -12.87 13.52 11.52
C ASP A 217 -11.75 12.68 10.91
N SER A 218 -10.99 13.24 9.96
CA SER A 218 -9.92 12.53 9.23
C SER A 218 -8.63 12.31 10.02
N GLY A 219 -8.47 12.97 11.18
CA GLY A 219 -7.23 12.93 11.97
C GLY A 219 -6.06 13.74 11.40
N LEU A 220 -6.12 14.20 10.14
CA LEU A 220 -5.06 14.99 9.53
C LEU A 220 -4.85 16.33 10.26
N ASP A 221 -3.62 16.77 10.47
CA ASP A 221 -3.33 17.99 11.25
C ASP A 221 -3.89 19.27 10.59
N ARG A 222 -4.36 20.22 11.40
CA ARG A 222 -5.00 21.45 10.91
C ARG A 222 -4.03 22.32 10.11
N LYS A 223 -2.76 22.42 10.51
CA LYS A 223 -1.75 23.22 9.81
C LYS A 223 -1.43 22.63 8.44
N ILE A 224 -1.29 21.29 8.36
CA ILE A 224 -1.10 20.57 7.09
C ILE A 224 -2.23 20.92 6.11
N TRP A 225 -3.47 20.91 6.61
CA TRP A 225 -4.62 21.22 5.77
C TRP A 225 -4.75 22.68 5.38
N SER A 226 -4.49 23.61 6.30
CA SER A 226 -4.48 25.04 5.99
C SER A 226 -3.49 25.33 4.87
N LEU A 227 -2.26 24.82 4.98
CA LEU A 227 -1.24 24.98 3.95
C LEU A 227 -1.66 24.31 2.63
N PHE A 228 -2.22 23.09 2.67
CA PHE A 228 -2.73 22.42 1.49
C PHE A 228 -3.80 23.27 0.78
N MET A 229 -4.77 23.82 1.51
CA MET A 229 -5.85 24.61 0.93
C MET A 229 -5.35 25.94 0.38
N GLU A 230 -4.42 26.60 1.06
CA GLU A 230 -3.78 27.83 0.59
C GLU A 230 -3.05 27.62 -0.74
N LEU A 231 -2.22 26.58 -0.83
CA LEU A 231 -1.51 26.20 -2.06
C LEU A 231 -2.44 25.70 -3.20
N LYS A 232 -3.72 25.50 -2.90
CA LYS A 232 -4.75 24.99 -3.82
C LYS A 232 -5.86 25.98 -4.08
N ASP A 233 -5.65 27.26 -3.74
CA ASP A 233 -6.62 28.34 -3.89
C ASP A 233 -8.01 27.98 -3.31
N TYR A 234 -8.00 27.14 -2.28
CA TYR A 234 -9.17 26.61 -1.58
C TYR A 234 -10.15 25.79 -2.45
N GLU A 235 -9.76 25.36 -3.65
CA GLU A 235 -10.59 24.53 -4.54
C GLU A 235 -10.54 23.03 -4.19
N GLY A 236 -9.56 22.62 -3.38
CA GLY A 236 -9.30 21.22 -3.03
C GLY A 236 -8.31 20.56 -4.00
N GLY A 237 -8.47 19.26 -4.25
CA GLY A 237 -7.59 18.52 -5.16
C GLY A 237 -7.04 17.24 -4.56
N ARG A 238 -5.76 16.94 -4.82
CA ARG A 238 -5.13 15.66 -4.46
C ARG A 238 -3.91 15.86 -3.59
N PHE A 239 -3.72 14.95 -2.65
CA PHE A 239 -2.50 14.82 -1.88
C PHE A 239 -2.19 13.33 -1.66
N TYR A 240 -0.96 13.06 -1.27
CA TYR A 240 -0.41 11.73 -1.08
C TYR A 240 0.12 11.62 0.34
N ILE A 241 0.01 10.45 0.94
CA ILE A 241 0.68 10.12 2.21
C ILE A 241 1.61 8.95 1.93
N THR A 242 2.92 9.13 2.10
CA THR A 242 3.90 8.05 1.92
C THR A 242 3.86 7.07 3.08
N GLU A 243 4.51 5.92 2.92
CA GLU A 243 4.74 4.94 3.98
C GLU A 243 5.48 5.52 5.19
N ARG A 244 6.28 6.58 4.97
CA ARG A 244 7.00 7.31 6.04
C ARG A 244 6.17 8.45 6.64
N GLY A 245 4.91 8.59 6.23
CA GLY A 245 3.98 9.62 6.71
C GLY A 245 4.17 10.99 6.08
N ALA A 246 4.97 11.13 5.02
CA ALA A 246 5.12 12.42 4.34
C ALA A 246 3.83 12.78 3.60
N VAL A 247 3.22 13.92 3.93
CA VAL A 247 2.04 14.44 3.24
C VAL A 247 2.49 15.37 2.12
N ILE A 248 2.17 15.05 0.88
CA ILE A 248 2.70 15.74 -0.30
C ILE A 248 1.56 16.09 -1.25
N THR A 249 1.58 17.29 -1.82
CA THR A 249 0.66 17.68 -2.90
C THR A 249 1.42 18.21 -4.11
N ASN A 250 0.85 18.08 -5.30
CA ASN A 250 1.37 18.71 -6.51
C ASN A 250 0.70 20.07 -6.66
N VAL A 251 1.43 21.16 -6.89
CA VAL A 251 0.87 22.51 -7.09
C VAL A 251 1.34 23.12 -8.40
N SER A 252 0.66 24.17 -8.87
CA SER A 252 1.15 24.94 -10.01
C SER A 252 2.48 25.63 -9.64
N PRO A 253 3.47 25.70 -10.54
CA PRO A 253 4.68 26.50 -10.31
C PRO A 253 4.40 27.95 -9.93
N GLU A 254 3.31 28.52 -10.43
CA GLU A 254 2.89 29.90 -10.13
C GLU A 254 2.37 30.09 -8.71
N SER A 255 1.93 29.01 -8.05
CA SER A 255 1.40 29.05 -6.68
C SER A 255 2.49 29.10 -5.61
N ILE A 256 3.77 29.06 -6.01
CA ILE A 256 4.89 29.16 -5.07
C ILE A 256 5.93 30.13 -5.62
N GLU A 257 6.42 31.00 -4.74
CA GLU A 257 7.60 31.82 -4.99
C GLU A 257 8.88 30.94 -4.93
N ILE A 258 9.08 30.10 -5.94
CA ILE A 258 10.30 29.31 -6.09
C ILE A 258 11.19 29.94 -7.14
N ASP A 259 12.40 30.28 -6.72
CA ASP A 259 13.47 30.63 -7.64
C ASP A 259 14.08 29.37 -8.25
N PHE A 260 13.73 29.09 -9.51
CA PHE A 260 14.30 28.02 -10.31
C PHE A 260 15.62 28.42 -11.00
N ASP A 261 16.18 29.59 -10.70
CA ASP A 261 17.50 29.96 -11.19
C ASP A 261 18.51 28.87 -10.79
N PRO A 262 19.34 28.37 -11.73
CA PRO A 262 20.37 27.38 -11.43
C PRO A 262 21.39 27.81 -10.36
N SER A 263 21.50 29.11 -10.10
CA SER A 263 22.31 29.73 -9.05
C SER A 263 21.57 29.90 -7.71
N SER A 264 20.26 29.66 -7.68
CA SER A 264 19.48 29.71 -6.45
C SER A 264 20.02 28.71 -5.42
N LYS A 265 19.93 29.09 -4.13
CA LYS A 265 20.35 28.20 -3.03
C LYS A 265 19.63 26.86 -3.07
N LEU A 266 18.36 26.86 -3.49
CA LEU A 266 17.56 25.66 -3.63
C LEU A 266 18.16 24.73 -4.68
N TRP A 267 18.38 25.24 -5.90
CA TRP A 267 18.91 24.44 -7.00
C TRP A 267 20.31 23.90 -6.69
N VAL A 268 21.19 24.73 -6.13
CA VAL A 268 22.55 24.34 -5.75
C VAL A 268 22.56 23.25 -4.67
N SER A 269 21.60 23.26 -3.76
CA SER A 269 21.49 22.26 -2.69
C SER A 269 20.99 20.88 -3.14
N MET A 270 20.41 20.77 -4.33
CA MET A 270 19.89 19.51 -4.85
C MET A 270 20.99 18.64 -5.46
N SER A 271 20.88 17.32 -5.29
CA SER A 271 21.69 16.36 -6.06
C SER A 271 21.32 16.41 -7.55
N ASN A 272 22.15 15.79 -8.40
CA ASN A 272 21.83 15.72 -9.82
C ASN A 272 20.58 14.87 -10.08
N GLU A 273 20.40 13.82 -9.30
CA GLU A 273 19.27 12.90 -9.34
C GLU A 273 17.97 13.60 -8.94
N GLU A 274 18.00 14.40 -7.85
CA GLU A 274 16.87 15.23 -7.43
C GLU A 274 16.47 16.25 -8.49
N ARG A 275 17.46 16.94 -9.09
CA ARG A 275 17.21 17.92 -10.18
C ARG A 275 16.57 17.26 -11.39
N GLN A 276 17.11 16.12 -11.83
CA GLN A 276 16.58 15.38 -12.98
C GLN A 276 15.16 14.88 -12.70
N PHE A 277 14.92 14.33 -11.51
CA PHE A 277 13.58 13.88 -11.11
C PHE A 277 12.57 15.03 -11.13
N LEU A 278 12.91 16.18 -10.53
CA LEU A 278 12.04 17.34 -10.51
C LEU A 278 11.79 17.89 -11.92
N PHE A 279 12.83 17.97 -12.75
CA PHE A 279 12.75 18.45 -14.13
C PHE A 279 11.81 17.59 -14.99
N GLN A 280 12.01 16.27 -15.00
CA GLN A 280 11.15 15.34 -15.75
C GLN A 280 9.69 15.44 -15.31
N ARG A 281 9.44 15.66 -14.01
CA ARG A 281 8.09 15.80 -13.47
C ARG A 281 7.43 17.10 -13.90
N LEU A 282 8.19 18.20 -13.88
CA LEU A 282 7.75 19.51 -14.36
C LEU A 282 7.39 19.45 -15.85
N GLU A 283 8.24 18.89 -16.70
CA GLU A 283 7.94 18.76 -18.13
C GLU A 283 6.64 17.97 -18.40
N ARG A 284 6.39 16.91 -17.62
CA ARG A 284 5.24 16.03 -17.86
C ARG A 284 3.93 16.57 -17.31
N THR A 285 3.96 17.14 -16.11
CA THR A 285 2.75 17.46 -15.34
C THR A 285 2.52 18.94 -15.18
N ASN A 286 3.53 19.77 -15.46
CA ASN A 286 3.57 21.19 -15.14
C ASN A 286 3.17 21.47 -13.68
N THR A 287 3.61 20.61 -12.75
CA THR A 287 3.35 20.77 -11.32
C THR A 287 4.56 20.41 -10.47
N ILE A 288 4.67 21.07 -9.31
CA ILE A 288 5.75 20.88 -8.34
C ILE A 288 5.23 20.09 -7.14
N PRO A 289 5.95 19.06 -6.69
CA PRO A 289 5.62 18.36 -5.46
C PRO A 289 6.05 19.17 -4.22
N VAL A 290 5.15 19.33 -3.26
CA VAL A 290 5.35 20.17 -2.07
C VAL A 290 5.05 19.37 -0.83
N PHE A 291 5.99 19.41 0.12
CA PHE A 291 5.82 18.80 1.43
C PHE A 291 4.90 19.65 2.31
N LEU A 292 3.87 19.04 2.89
CA LEU A 292 2.88 19.73 3.72
C LEU A 292 3.07 19.48 5.21
N GLY A 293 3.77 18.39 5.56
CA GLY A 293 4.00 17.95 6.94
C GLY A 293 3.95 16.44 7.08
N LYS A 294 4.05 15.96 8.32
CA LYS A 294 4.04 14.53 8.66
C LYS A 294 2.68 14.11 9.23
N HIS A 295 2.17 12.96 8.78
CA HIS A 295 0.93 12.33 9.26
C HIS A 295 1.11 10.82 9.38
N ASP A 296 0.93 10.28 10.58
CA ASP A 296 1.11 8.86 10.86
C ASP A 296 -0.23 8.09 10.76
N GLY A 297 -0.19 6.83 10.28
CA GLY A 297 -1.33 5.91 10.33
C GLY A 297 -2.41 6.11 9.26
N GLY A 298 -2.13 6.89 8.21
CA GLY A 298 -3.05 7.15 7.10
C GLY A 298 -4.37 7.82 7.50
N ILE A 299 -5.32 7.91 6.56
CA ILE A 299 -6.65 8.49 6.82
C ILE A 299 -7.72 7.39 6.97
N PRO A 300 -8.50 7.37 8.06
CA PRO A 300 -9.54 6.37 8.30
C PRO A 300 -10.80 6.70 7.49
N LEU A 301 -10.84 6.26 6.24
CA LEU A 301 -12.01 6.44 5.38
C LEU A 301 -13.10 5.42 5.71
N GLN A 302 -14.36 5.83 5.54
CA GLN A 302 -15.51 4.96 5.66
C GLN A 302 -16.15 4.75 4.29
N ARG A 303 -16.67 3.54 4.02
CA ARG A 303 -17.41 3.28 2.79
C ARG A 303 -18.62 4.21 2.73
N GLY A 304 -18.69 5.02 1.67
CA GLY A 304 -19.86 5.86 1.39
C GLY A 304 -21.07 5.01 1.02
N ARG A 305 -22.26 5.59 1.13
CA ARG A 305 -23.52 4.93 0.75
C ARG A 305 -23.54 4.64 -0.76
N SER A 306 -23.98 3.44 -1.14
CA SER A 306 -24.25 3.04 -2.52
C SER A 306 -25.74 3.15 -2.82
N ILE A 307 -26.09 3.42 -4.08
CA ILE A 307 -27.48 3.33 -4.56
C ILE A 307 -28.01 1.89 -4.56
N HIS A 308 -27.11 0.91 -4.45
CA HIS A 308 -27.43 -0.51 -4.35
C HIS A 308 -27.51 -1.01 -2.91
N ASP A 309 -27.21 -0.15 -1.92
CA ASP A 309 -27.36 -0.54 -0.52
C ASP A 309 -28.87 -0.55 -0.17
N GLU A 310 -29.28 -1.53 0.64
CA GLU A 310 -30.64 -1.54 1.19
C GLU A 310 -30.90 -0.25 2.00
N LEU A 311 -32.10 0.30 1.84
CA LEU A 311 -32.50 1.47 2.61
C LEU A 311 -32.69 1.10 4.09
N SER A 312 -32.13 1.89 4.99
CA SER A 312 -32.39 1.72 6.42
C SER A 312 -33.85 2.03 6.75
N SER A 313 -34.36 1.49 7.86
CA SER A 313 -35.72 1.75 8.34
C SER A 313 -36.00 3.25 8.52
N GLU A 314 -35.00 4.03 8.95
CA GLU A 314 -35.08 5.49 9.06
C GLU A 314 -35.22 6.17 7.69
N GLN A 315 -34.48 5.70 6.68
CA GLN A 315 -34.58 6.22 5.31
C GLN A 315 -35.93 5.91 4.70
N ILE A 316 -36.42 4.68 4.88
CA ILE A 316 -37.76 4.26 4.46
C ILE A 316 -38.80 5.16 5.13
N SER A 317 -38.73 5.33 6.46
CA SER A 317 -39.66 6.20 7.19
C SER A 317 -39.61 7.65 6.72
N LYS A 318 -38.43 8.18 6.40
CA LYS A 318 -38.27 9.55 5.89
C LYS A 318 -38.88 9.70 4.50
N ILE A 319 -38.62 8.74 3.60
CA ILE A 319 -39.24 8.68 2.27
C ILE A 319 -40.76 8.61 2.41
N SER A 320 -41.29 7.70 3.23
CA SER A 320 -42.72 7.60 3.53
C SER A 320 -43.28 8.92 4.05
N SER A 321 -42.57 9.64 4.93
CA SER A 321 -43.02 10.92 5.47
C SER A 321 -43.10 12.04 4.42
N ILE A 322 -42.21 12.04 3.43
CA ILE A 322 -42.20 13.01 2.31
C ILE A 322 -43.42 12.76 1.42
N PHE A 323 -43.68 11.50 1.06
CA PHE A 323 -44.84 11.13 0.23
C PHE A 323 -46.18 11.22 0.98
N SER A 324 -46.16 11.10 2.32
CA SER A 324 -47.36 11.30 3.16
C SER A 324 -47.75 12.78 3.28
N LYS A 325 -46.79 13.71 3.15
CA LYS A 325 -47.04 15.16 3.19
C LYS A 325 -47.53 15.73 1.86
N GLY A 326 -47.33 15.04 0.73
CA GLY A 326 -47.83 15.43 -0.60
C GLY A 326 -49.32 15.13 -0.85
N GLY A 327 -50.03 14.52 0.11
CA GLY A 327 -51.44 14.13 -0.03
C GLY A 327 -52.46 15.09 0.59
N LYS A 328 -52.05 16.24 1.12
CA LYS A 328 -52.99 17.29 1.56
C LYS A 328 -53.01 18.43 0.57
N ASN A 329 -53.82 18.27 -0.47
CA ASN A 329 -54.52 19.40 -1.07
C ASN A 329 -55.26 20.15 0.06
N LYS A 330 -54.81 21.38 0.34
CA LYS A 330 -55.68 22.51 0.63
C LYS A 330 -55.08 23.75 -0.02
#